data_AF-A0A3G4W4M5-F1
#
_entry.id   AF-A0A3G4W4M5-F1
#
_cell.length_a   1.000
_cell.length_b   1.000
_cell.length_c   1.000
_cell.angle_alpha   90.00
_cell.angle_beta   90.00
_cell.angle_gamma   90.00
#
_symmetry.space_group_name_H-M   'P 1'
#
loop_
_entity.id
_entity.type
_entity.pdbx_description
1 polymer ?
#
loop_
_entity_poly.entity_id
_entity_poly.type
_entity_poly.pdbx_seq_one_letter_code
_entity_poly.pdbx_strand_id
1 'polypeptide(L)'
;MHRSTPVRRNLGRELARRSQALEPLVRGRIVGDGLAGHAAGAPYDRTVATCGIVDLPPSWIEQTRPGGVILATLGGWMYSSELARLTVHEDGTASGRFLGGPISFMLARPQQPPRLGVLPDLDQGDEHPALLGADALNDWNTRFVAQLAAPRTQRITLDRDGRTEHVLIDVNAGSWAALTETDGAWTVRQGGPDRIWDAIEDHVNRWREHGAPELDRFTVSGR
;
A
#
# COMPACT_ATOMS: atom_id res chain seq x y z
N MET A 1 35.59 9.97 14.80
CA MET A 1 35.28 9.02 15.90
C MET A 1 33.80 9.14 16.24
N HIS A 2 32.92 8.41 15.55
CA HIS A 2 31.47 8.49 15.74
C HIS A 2 31.01 7.19 16.39
N ARG A 3 30.58 7.26 17.66
CA ARG A 3 30.10 6.10 18.42
C ARG A 3 28.67 5.77 17.95
N SER A 4 28.49 4.61 17.33
CA SER A 4 27.16 4.05 17.04
C SER A 4 26.46 3.67 18.34
N THR A 5 25.34 4.32 18.64
CA THR A 5 24.47 4.00 19.78
C THR A 5 23.79 2.64 19.56
N PRO A 6 23.80 1.71 20.54
CA PRO A 6 23.36 0.32 20.36
C PRO A 6 21.84 0.16 20.52
N VAL A 7 21.04 0.86 19.71
CA VAL A 7 19.55 0.81 19.81
C VAL A 7 18.99 -0.52 19.27
N ARG A 8 19.66 -1.15 18.29
CA ARG A 8 19.12 -2.34 17.59
C ARG A 8 19.12 -3.64 18.41
N ARG A 9 19.99 -3.79 19.41
CA ARG A 9 20.19 -5.09 20.09
C ARG A 9 19.22 -5.32 21.27
N ASN A 10 18.69 -4.24 21.86
CA ASN A 10 17.75 -4.32 22.98
C ASN A 10 16.28 -4.39 22.51
N LEU A 11 15.94 -3.82 21.35
CA LEU A 11 14.57 -3.78 20.85
C LEU A 11 13.99 -5.18 20.56
N GLY A 12 14.78 -6.09 19.97
CA GLY A 12 14.32 -7.45 19.68
C GLY A 12 14.04 -8.28 20.94
N ARG A 13 14.82 -8.07 22.02
CA ARG A 13 14.61 -8.75 23.32
C ARG A 13 13.45 -8.15 24.09
N GLU A 14 13.27 -6.84 24.02
CA GLU A 14 12.12 -6.12 24.59
C GLU A 14 10.81 -6.54 23.90
N LEU A 15 10.79 -6.62 22.57
CA LEU A 15 9.63 -7.06 21.78
C LEU A 15 9.29 -8.53 22.06
N ALA A 16 10.30 -9.40 22.18
CA ALA A 16 10.09 -10.80 22.56
C ALA A 16 9.49 -10.92 23.97
N ARG A 17 9.98 -10.14 24.96
CA ARG A 17 9.42 -10.10 26.32
C ARG A 17 8.00 -9.55 26.37
N ARG A 18 7.71 -8.49 25.59
CA ARG A 18 6.36 -7.93 25.48
C ARG A 18 5.40 -8.90 24.78
N SER A 19 5.85 -9.64 23.78
CA SER A 19 5.10 -10.75 23.18
C SER A 19 4.83 -11.86 24.19
N GLN A 20 5.79 -12.18 25.06
CA GLN A 20 5.63 -13.16 26.14
C GLN A 20 4.65 -12.70 27.23
N ALA A 21 4.65 -11.40 27.54
CA ALA A 21 3.71 -10.79 28.49
C ALA A 21 2.25 -10.76 27.97
N LEU A 22 2.05 -10.87 26.65
CA LEU A 22 0.73 -10.98 26.03
C LEU A 22 0.24 -12.44 25.94
N GLU A 23 1.10 -13.45 26.11
CA GLU A 23 0.71 -14.86 26.04
C GLU A 23 -0.45 -15.26 26.98
N PRO A 24 -0.58 -14.72 28.22
CA PRO A 24 -1.74 -14.99 29.07
C PRO A 24 -3.06 -14.41 28.56
N LEU A 25 -3.00 -13.41 27.68
CA LEU A 25 -4.18 -12.73 27.09
C LEU A 25 -4.56 -13.34 25.72
N VAL A 26 -3.65 -14.10 25.08
CA VAL A 26 -3.86 -14.73 23.78
C VAL A 26 -4.18 -16.21 23.98
N ARG A 27 -5.46 -16.56 24.12
CA ARG A 27 -5.88 -17.96 23.92
C ARG A 27 -5.88 -18.26 22.42
N GLY A 28 -5.16 -19.31 21.99
CA GLY A 28 -5.25 -19.81 20.62
C GLY A 28 -4.28 -19.20 19.60
N ARG A 29 -3.00 -19.02 19.95
CA ARG A 29 -1.96 -18.66 18.96
C ARG A 29 -1.79 -19.77 17.92
N ILE A 30 -1.98 -19.44 16.65
CA ILE A 30 -1.68 -20.32 15.51
C ILE A 30 -0.44 -19.79 14.78
N VAL A 31 0.47 -20.69 14.40
CA VAL A 31 1.60 -20.38 13.53
C VAL A 31 1.20 -20.76 12.10
N GLY A 32 1.10 -19.77 11.22
CA GLY A 32 0.69 -19.98 9.84
C GLY A 32 0.64 -18.68 9.05
N ASP A 33 0.09 -18.76 7.84
CA ASP A 33 -0.21 -17.59 7.02
C ASP A 33 -1.51 -16.93 7.47
N GLY A 34 -1.42 -15.71 8.01
CA GLY A 34 -2.58 -14.95 8.43
C GLY A 34 -3.54 -14.59 7.29
N LEU A 35 -3.06 -14.53 6.03
CA LEU A 35 -3.93 -14.30 4.87
C LEU A 35 -4.79 -15.51 4.51
N ALA A 36 -4.44 -16.72 4.99
CA ALA A 36 -5.29 -17.90 4.86
C ALA A 36 -6.33 -18.01 5.99
N GLY A 37 -6.23 -17.15 7.01
CA GLY A 37 -7.05 -17.23 8.21
C GLY A 37 -6.83 -18.53 9.00
N HIS A 38 -7.85 -18.96 9.72
CA HIS A 38 -7.85 -20.22 10.45
C HIS A 38 -9.26 -20.85 10.44
N ALA A 39 -9.59 -21.55 9.35
CA ALA A 39 -10.92 -22.10 9.11
C ALA A 39 -11.47 -22.98 10.26
N ALA A 40 -10.62 -23.70 11.00
CA ALA A 40 -11.07 -24.54 12.11
C ALA A 40 -11.66 -23.75 13.29
N GLY A 41 -11.35 -22.45 13.41
CA GLY A 41 -11.93 -21.55 14.41
C GLY A 41 -13.08 -20.68 13.88
N ALA A 42 -13.43 -20.81 12.60
CA ALA A 42 -14.50 -20.06 11.96
C ALA A 42 -15.89 -20.61 12.37
N PRO A 43 -16.98 -19.81 12.26
CA PRO A 43 -16.98 -18.42 11.82
C PRO A 43 -16.59 -17.42 12.90
N TYR A 44 -15.96 -16.33 12.49
CA TYR A 44 -15.59 -15.21 13.36
C TYR A 44 -16.67 -14.13 13.38
N ASP A 45 -16.88 -13.51 14.55
CA ASP A 45 -17.61 -12.25 14.66
C ASP A 45 -16.85 -11.08 14.04
N ARG A 46 -15.52 -11.11 14.21
CA ARG A 46 -14.60 -10.05 13.76
C ARG A 46 -13.27 -10.63 13.33
N THR A 47 -12.78 -10.16 12.19
CA THR A 47 -11.41 -10.37 11.74
C THR A 47 -10.67 -9.04 11.83
N VAL A 48 -9.59 -8.97 12.60
CA VAL A 48 -8.79 -7.74 12.75
C VAL A 48 -7.37 -8.01 12.27
N ALA A 49 -6.96 -7.31 11.23
CA ALA A 49 -5.62 -7.41 10.67
C ALA A 49 -4.72 -6.33 11.28
N THR A 50 -3.67 -6.76 11.98
CA THR A 50 -2.58 -5.89 12.48
C THR A 50 -1.39 -5.88 11.51
N CYS A 51 -1.69 -6.01 10.22
CA CYS A 51 -0.76 -5.86 9.10
C CYS A 51 -1.48 -5.11 7.97
N GLY A 52 -0.71 -4.49 7.08
CA GLY A 52 -1.25 -3.87 5.87
C GLY A 52 -1.49 -4.92 4.79
N ILE A 53 -2.52 -4.70 3.97
CA ILE A 53 -2.83 -5.53 2.81
C ILE A 53 -3.01 -4.66 1.57
N VAL A 54 -2.70 -5.22 0.41
CA VAL A 54 -3.00 -4.63 -0.90
C VAL A 54 -4.36 -5.13 -1.40
N ASP A 55 -4.61 -6.43 -1.22
CA ASP A 55 -5.87 -7.08 -1.60
C ASP A 55 -6.51 -7.73 -0.36
N LEU A 56 -7.84 -7.61 -0.25
CA LEU A 56 -8.62 -8.27 0.80
C LEU A 56 -8.63 -9.79 0.57
N PRO A 57 -8.11 -10.61 1.51
CA PRO A 57 -8.13 -12.06 1.35
C PRO A 57 -9.56 -12.63 1.35
N PRO A 58 -9.95 -13.43 0.34
CA PRO A 58 -11.28 -14.07 0.32
C PRO A 58 -11.53 -14.95 1.54
N SER A 59 -10.48 -15.61 2.06
CA SER A 59 -10.53 -16.43 3.27
C SER A 59 -11.05 -15.67 4.49
N TRP A 60 -10.78 -14.36 4.59
CA TRP A 60 -11.27 -13.54 5.70
C TRP A 60 -12.77 -13.28 5.58
N ILE A 61 -13.29 -13.16 4.36
CA ILE A 61 -14.71 -13.02 4.08
C ILE A 61 -15.42 -14.35 4.39
N GLU A 62 -14.93 -15.45 3.82
CA GLU A 62 -15.49 -16.80 4.01
C GLU A 62 -15.51 -17.24 5.48
N GLN A 63 -14.50 -16.87 6.26
CA GLN A 63 -14.38 -17.27 7.65
C GLN A 63 -15.05 -16.29 8.63
N THR A 64 -15.59 -15.17 8.16
CA THR A 64 -16.32 -14.22 8.99
C THR A 64 -17.81 -14.40 8.73
N ARG A 65 -18.64 -14.50 9.78
CA ARG A 65 -20.09 -14.69 9.58
C ARG A 65 -20.70 -13.50 8.82
N PRO A 66 -21.80 -13.70 8.06
CA PRO A 66 -22.62 -12.59 7.59
C PRO A 66 -23.01 -11.63 8.74
N GLY A 67 -22.90 -10.32 8.49
CA GLY A 67 -23.02 -9.26 9.50
C GLY A 67 -21.78 -9.06 10.38
N GLY A 68 -20.78 -9.94 10.29
CA GLY A 68 -19.49 -9.81 10.95
C GLY A 68 -18.63 -8.70 10.33
N VAL A 69 -17.57 -8.31 11.03
CA VAL A 69 -16.74 -7.15 10.64
C VAL A 69 -15.30 -7.56 10.34
N ILE A 70 -14.77 -7.10 9.22
CA ILE A 70 -13.34 -7.13 8.91
C ILE A 70 -12.78 -5.72 9.11
N LEU A 71 -11.73 -5.60 9.93
CA LEU A 71 -10.99 -4.36 10.12
C LEU A 71 -9.56 -4.57 9.62
N ALA A 72 -9.19 -3.88 8.54
CA ALA A 72 -7.89 -4.07 7.90
C ALA A 72 -7.35 -2.76 7.33
N THR A 73 -6.02 -2.62 7.34
CA THR A 73 -5.36 -1.48 6.70
C THR A 73 -5.07 -1.81 5.24
N LEU A 74 -5.75 -1.11 4.33
CA LEU A 74 -5.57 -1.27 2.88
C LEU A 74 -4.60 -0.21 2.36
N GLY A 75 -3.71 -0.61 1.46
CA GLY A 75 -2.75 0.28 0.82
C GLY A 75 -2.24 -0.28 -0.50
N GLY A 76 -1.13 0.26 -0.97
CA GLY A 76 -0.44 -0.19 -2.18
C GLY A 76 1.07 -0.11 -2.00
N TRP A 77 1.82 -0.42 -3.06
CA TRP A 77 3.29 -0.44 -3.00
C TRP A 77 3.94 0.95 -3.07
N MET A 78 3.15 2.03 -3.07
CA MET A 78 3.59 3.40 -2.78
C MET A 78 3.53 3.75 -1.27
N TYR A 79 3.06 2.83 -0.43
CA TYR A 79 3.01 2.94 1.03
C TYR A 79 2.17 4.11 1.57
N SER A 80 1.08 4.46 0.89
CA SER A 80 -0.05 5.14 1.52
C SER A 80 -1.12 4.12 1.90
N SER A 81 -1.82 4.34 3.01
CA SER A 81 -2.82 3.37 3.47
C SER A 81 -3.89 3.98 4.37
N GLU A 82 -5.04 3.30 4.42
CA GLU A 82 -6.21 3.70 5.21
C GLU A 82 -6.79 2.50 5.95
N LEU A 83 -7.39 2.77 7.13
CA LEU A 83 -8.09 1.74 7.89
C LEU A 83 -9.48 1.53 7.31
N ALA A 84 -9.78 0.34 6.81
CA ALA A 84 -11.11 -0.02 6.32
C ALA A 84 -11.88 -0.86 7.34
N ARG A 85 -13.15 -0.51 7.54
CA ARG A 85 -14.11 -1.33 8.30
C ARG A 85 -15.16 -1.86 7.35
N LEU A 86 -15.09 -3.16 7.07
CA LEU A 86 -15.96 -3.87 6.14
C LEU A 86 -16.95 -4.74 6.90
N THR A 87 -18.19 -4.80 6.43
CA THR A 87 -19.19 -5.74 6.88
C THR A 87 -19.29 -6.87 5.86
N VAL A 88 -19.28 -8.12 6.33
CA VAL A 88 -19.50 -9.29 5.47
C VAL A 88 -20.99 -9.49 5.21
N HIS A 89 -21.35 -9.77 3.97
CA HIS A 89 -22.73 -9.93 3.50
C HIS A 89 -23.06 -11.42 3.27
N GLU A 90 -24.35 -11.73 3.18
CA GLU A 90 -24.82 -13.11 2.98
C GLU A 90 -24.41 -13.72 1.63
N ASP A 91 -24.13 -12.87 0.63
CA ASP A 91 -23.74 -13.28 -0.72
C ASP A 91 -22.23 -13.61 -0.86
N GLY A 92 -21.49 -13.62 0.24
CA GLY A 92 -20.05 -13.87 0.27
C GLY A 92 -19.21 -12.67 -0.17
N THR A 93 -19.76 -11.46 -0.15
CA THR A 93 -19.00 -10.21 -0.35
C THR A 93 -18.76 -9.50 0.97
N ALA A 94 -17.84 -8.52 0.97
CA ALA A 94 -17.67 -7.59 2.07
C ALA A 94 -17.60 -6.16 1.55
N SER A 95 -18.24 -5.21 2.24
CA SER A 95 -18.13 -3.80 1.88
C SER A 95 -18.20 -2.86 3.07
N GLY A 96 -17.67 -1.65 2.90
CA GLY A 96 -17.62 -0.65 3.95
C GLY A 96 -16.87 0.60 3.51
N ARG A 97 -16.33 1.36 4.47
CA ARG A 97 -15.62 2.61 4.21
C ARG A 97 -14.27 2.64 4.89
N PHE A 98 -13.41 3.54 4.43
CA PHE A 98 -12.28 3.97 5.24
C PHE A 98 -12.76 4.78 6.45
N LEU A 99 -12.01 4.68 7.55
CA LEU A 99 -12.30 5.41 8.78
C LEU A 99 -11.59 6.75 8.86
N GLY A 100 -10.76 7.06 7.86
CA GLY A 100 -9.92 8.25 7.81
C GLY A 100 -8.74 8.18 8.79
N GLY A 101 -7.79 9.08 8.58
CA GLY A 101 -6.60 9.21 9.41
C GLY A 101 -5.44 8.35 8.87
N PRO A 102 -4.30 8.97 8.55
CA PRO A 102 -3.10 8.25 8.11
C PRO A 102 -2.71 7.16 9.12
N ILE A 103 -2.79 5.91 8.69
CA ILE A 103 -2.36 4.76 9.46
C ILE A 103 -1.45 3.91 8.60
N SER A 104 -0.41 3.33 9.18
CA SER A 104 0.46 2.39 8.47
C SER A 104 0.75 1.17 9.31
N PHE A 105 0.76 0.03 8.64
CA PHE A 105 1.26 -1.24 9.15
C PHE A 105 2.26 -1.82 8.16
N MET A 106 3.11 -2.74 8.64
CA MET A 106 3.92 -3.55 7.75
C MET A 106 3.01 -4.39 6.85
N LEU A 107 3.28 -4.42 5.54
CA LEU A 107 2.54 -5.27 4.61
C LEU A 107 2.67 -6.74 5.00
N ALA A 108 1.57 -7.50 4.84
CA ALA A 108 1.56 -8.94 4.93
C ALA A 108 2.62 -9.52 3.99
N ARG A 109 3.41 -10.49 4.50
CA ARG A 109 4.58 -11.02 3.78
C ARG A 109 4.24 -11.53 2.37
N PRO A 110 3.13 -12.26 2.15
CA PRO A 110 2.80 -12.74 0.80
C PRO A 110 2.37 -11.63 -0.17
N GLN A 111 2.03 -10.43 0.32
CA GLN A 111 1.62 -9.28 -0.48
C GLN A 111 2.70 -8.19 -0.57
N GLN A 112 3.95 -8.50 -0.20
CA GLN A 112 5.07 -7.60 -0.43
C GLN A 112 5.34 -7.44 -1.94
N PRO A 113 5.85 -6.27 -2.37
CA PRO A 113 6.26 -6.07 -3.75
C PRO A 113 7.34 -7.08 -4.16
N PRO A 114 7.40 -7.45 -5.46
CA PRO A 114 8.51 -8.22 -6.00
C PRO A 114 9.81 -7.42 -5.89
N ARG A 115 10.95 -8.13 -5.83
CA ARG A 115 12.26 -7.47 -5.91
C ARG A 115 12.39 -6.75 -7.25
N LEU A 116 12.93 -5.53 -7.25
CA LEU A 116 13.10 -4.70 -8.45
C LEU A 116 13.94 -5.36 -9.55
N GLY A 117 14.93 -6.19 -9.19
CA GLY A 117 15.81 -6.81 -10.17
C GLY A 117 16.71 -5.78 -10.86
N VAL A 118 16.84 -5.90 -12.19
CA VAL A 118 17.55 -4.93 -13.03
C VAL A 118 16.56 -3.84 -13.41
N LEU A 119 16.91 -2.57 -13.15
CA LEU A 119 16.07 -1.44 -13.53
C LEU A 119 16.02 -1.31 -15.05
N PRO A 120 14.88 -0.87 -15.63
CA PRO A 120 14.80 -0.53 -17.03
C PRO A 120 15.77 0.61 -17.37
N ASP A 121 16.11 0.75 -18.65
CA ASP A 121 16.84 1.92 -19.13
C ASP A 121 15.92 3.13 -19.08
N LEU A 122 16.11 3.97 -18.07
CA LEU A 122 15.28 5.15 -17.81
C LEU A 122 15.52 6.28 -18.81
N ASP A 123 16.48 6.13 -19.74
CA ASP A 123 16.68 7.06 -20.86
C ASP A 123 15.90 6.69 -22.12
N GLN A 124 15.26 5.52 -22.13
CA GLN A 124 14.36 5.10 -23.21
C GLN A 124 12.92 5.49 -22.91
N GLY A 125 12.04 5.39 -23.90
CA GLY A 125 10.61 5.65 -23.72
C GLY A 125 10.19 7.07 -24.11
N ASP A 126 8.90 7.34 -23.92
CA ASP A 126 8.33 8.61 -24.37
C ASP A 126 8.45 9.65 -23.26
N GLU A 127 8.99 10.80 -23.63
CA GLU A 127 9.17 11.94 -22.75
C GLU A 127 8.15 13.04 -23.07
N HIS A 128 7.54 13.60 -22.03
CA HIS A 128 6.70 14.78 -22.15
C HIS A 128 6.64 15.57 -20.83
N PRO A 129 6.22 16.84 -20.86
CA PRO A 129 5.91 17.59 -19.64
C PRO A 129 4.89 16.83 -18.79
N ALA A 130 5.09 16.85 -17.48
CA ALA A 130 4.16 16.30 -16.50
C ALA A 130 3.23 17.40 -15.98
N LEU A 131 1.93 17.11 -15.90
CA LEU A 131 0.93 18.02 -15.33
C LEU A 131 0.93 17.95 -13.79
N LEU A 132 1.35 16.81 -13.24
CA LEU A 132 1.54 16.57 -11.83
C LEU A 132 3.02 16.34 -11.56
N GLY A 133 3.60 17.04 -10.59
CA GLY A 133 4.95 16.75 -10.11
C GLY A 133 5.00 15.51 -9.21
N ALA A 134 6.14 14.83 -9.15
CA ALA A 134 6.31 13.68 -8.26
C ALA A 134 6.27 14.06 -6.78
N ASP A 135 6.52 15.33 -6.46
CA ASP A 135 6.37 15.92 -5.12
C ASP A 135 4.91 15.91 -4.62
N ALA A 136 3.93 15.91 -5.52
CA ALA A 136 2.52 15.74 -5.15
C ALA A 136 2.26 14.43 -4.41
N LEU A 137 3.07 13.39 -4.67
CA LEU A 137 2.99 12.11 -3.95
C LEU A 137 3.59 12.18 -2.53
N ASN A 138 4.07 13.34 -2.07
CA ASN A 138 4.45 13.54 -0.66
C ASN A 138 3.23 13.79 0.21
N ASP A 139 2.12 14.26 -0.37
CA ASP A 139 0.82 14.32 0.30
C ASP A 139 0.23 12.91 0.43
N TRP A 140 -0.24 12.57 1.64
CA TRP A 140 -0.72 11.23 1.96
C TRP A 140 -1.94 10.84 1.13
N ASN A 141 -2.91 11.75 1.01
CA ASN A 141 -4.17 11.50 0.32
C ASN A 141 -3.96 11.41 -1.19
N THR A 142 -3.20 12.34 -1.77
CA THR A 142 -2.81 12.31 -3.19
C THR A 142 -2.08 11.01 -3.52
N ARG A 143 -1.14 10.57 -2.68
CA ARG A 143 -0.43 9.30 -2.88
C ARG A 143 -1.36 8.08 -2.76
N PHE A 144 -2.32 8.11 -1.84
CA PHE A 144 -3.32 7.04 -1.72
C PHE A 144 -4.19 6.96 -2.98
N VAL A 145 -4.61 8.09 -3.54
CA VAL A 145 -5.36 8.14 -4.80
C VAL A 145 -4.50 7.68 -5.98
N ALA A 146 -3.23 8.11 -6.05
CA ALA A 146 -2.30 7.68 -7.09
C ALA A 146 -2.09 6.16 -7.12
N GLN A 147 -1.91 5.52 -5.96
CA GLN A 147 -1.76 4.06 -5.91
C GLN A 147 -3.06 3.31 -6.27
N LEU A 148 -4.25 3.90 -6.20
CA LEU A 148 -5.46 3.25 -6.72
C LEU A 148 -5.43 3.12 -8.24
N ALA A 149 -4.80 4.08 -8.93
CA ALA A 149 -4.57 4.01 -10.37
C ALA A 149 -3.50 2.98 -10.74
N ALA A 150 -2.53 2.76 -9.85
CA ALA A 150 -1.37 1.89 -10.09
C ALA A 150 -1.00 1.06 -8.84
N PRO A 151 -1.85 0.10 -8.41
CA PRO A 151 -1.72 -0.57 -7.10
C PRO A 151 -0.48 -1.45 -6.97
N ARG A 152 0.05 -1.92 -8.10
CA ARG A 152 1.24 -2.79 -8.21
C ARG A 152 2.53 -2.03 -8.55
N THR A 153 2.50 -0.70 -8.40
CA THR A 153 3.65 0.14 -8.68
C THR A 153 4.44 0.44 -7.41
N GLN A 154 5.73 0.13 -7.44
CA GLN A 154 6.70 0.54 -6.44
C GLN A 154 7.20 1.95 -6.74
N ARG A 155 7.39 2.77 -5.70
CA ARG A 155 8.02 4.09 -5.83
C ARG A 155 9.42 4.05 -5.22
N ILE A 156 10.41 4.50 -5.97
CA ILE A 156 11.78 4.70 -5.51
C ILE A 156 12.28 6.09 -5.91
N THR A 157 13.34 6.54 -5.27
CA THR A 157 14.06 7.75 -5.64
C THR A 157 15.50 7.36 -5.93
N LEU A 158 16.04 7.85 -7.03
CA LEU A 158 17.41 7.63 -7.47
C LEU A 158 18.10 8.98 -7.61
N ASP A 159 19.39 9.04 -7.30
CA ASP A 159 20.24 10.18 -7.68
C ASP A 159 21.11 9.74 -8.86
N ARG A 160 20.88 10.35 -10.03
CA ARG A 160 21.57 10.03 -11.29
C ARG A 160 22.01 11.30 -11.98
N ASP A 161 23.27 11.35 -12.41
CA ASP A 161 23.87 12.52 -13.09
C ASP A 161 23.66 13.87 -12.37
N GLY A 162 23.67 13.83 -11.03
CA GLY A 162 23.47 15.01 -10.17
C GLY A 162 22.01 15.50 -10.09
N ARG A 163 21.05 14.70 -10.57
CA ARG A 163 19.61 14.98 -10.52
C ARG A 163 18.90 13.88 -9.72
N THR A 164 17.89 14.28 -8.97
CA THR A 164 16.98 13.34 -8.31
C THR A 164 15.89 12.92 -9.29
N GLU A 165 15.80 11.61 -9.54
CA GLU A 165 14.74 11.00 -10.33
C GLU A 165 13.77 10.25 -9.41
N HIS A 166 12.48 10.54 -9.57
CA HIS A 166 11.42 9.80 -8.90
C HIS A 166 10.89 8.73 -9.85
N VAL A 167 11.12 7.46 -9.50
CA VAL A 167 10.85 6.33 -10.39
C VAL A 167 9.71 5.48 -9.82
N LEU A 168 8.77 5.16 -10.70
CA LEU A 168 7.63 4.29 -10.48
C LEU A 168 7.78 3.04 -11.34
N ILE A 169 7.65 1.85 -10.75
CA ILE A 169 7.94 0.59 -11.44
C ILE A 169 6.89 -0.47 -11.08
N ASP A 170 6.22 -1.00 -12.10
CA ASP A 170 5.55 -2.30 -12.03
C ASP A 170 6.48 -3.35 -12.66
N VAL A 171 7.15 -4.11 -11.78
CA VAL A 171 8.14 -5.13 -12.18
C VAL A 171 7.49 -6.24 -13.00
N ASN A 172 6.25 -6.61 -12.67
CA ASN A 172 5.59 -7.75 -13.32
C ASN A 172 5.07 -7.36 -14.70
N ALA A 173 4.56 -6.13 -14.84
CA ALA A 173 4.13 -5.61 -16.14
C ALA A 173 5.31 -5.17 -17.02
N GLY A 174 6.47 -4.86 -16.42
CA GLY A 174 7.58 -4.23 -17.12
C GLY A 174 7.31 -2.77 -17.49
N SER A 175 6.36 -2.14 -16.78
CA SER A 175 5.94 -0.75 -16.96
C SER A 175 6.68 0.14 -15.97
N TRP A 176 7.08 1.32 -16.39
CA TRP A 176 7.81 2.26 -15.54
C TRP A 176 7.58 3.72 -15.94
N ALA A 177 7.79 4.63 -14.99
CA ALA A 177 7.86 6.06 -15.22
C ALA A 177 8.97 6.68 -14.36
N ALA A 178 9.72 7.62 -14.91
CA ALA A 178 10.75 8.40 -14.23
C ALA A 178 10.44 9.88 -14.36
N LEU A 179 10.45 10.58 -13.24
CA LEU A 179 10.15 12.00 -13.16
C LEU A 179 11.36 12.77 -12.69
N THR A 180 11.63 13.87 -13.38
CA THR A 180 12.66 14.83 -13.01
C THR A 180 12.11 16.23 -12.99
N GLU A 181 12.60 17.02 -12.05
CA GLU A 181 12.34 18.45 -11.98
C GLU A 181 13.55 19.21 -12.52
N THR A 182 13.32 20.23 -13.34
CA THR A 182 14.34 21.20 -13.76
C THR A 182 13.72 22.59 -13.77
N ASP A 183 14.31 23.51 -13.01
CA ASP A 183 13.85 24.91 -12.89
C ASP A 183 12.34 25.06 -12.57
N GLY A 184 11.81 24.17 -11.71
CA GLY A 184 10.40 24.16 -11.31
C GLY A 184 9.43 23.51 -12.30
N ALA A 185 9.92 23.01 -13.44
CA ALA A 185 9.13 22.26 -14.41
C ALA A 185 9.38 20.75 -14.26
N TRP A 186 8.30 19.98 -14.26
CA TRP A 186 8.35 18.52 -14.20
C TRP A 186 8.27 17.92 -15.60
N THR A 187 9.16 16.97 -15.86
CA THR A 187 9.14 16.12 -17.05
C THR A 187 9.00 14.68 -16.62
N VAL A 188 8.19 13.92 -17.34
CA VAL A 188 8.07 12.47 -17.17
C VAL A 188 8.59 11.77 -18.40
N ARG A 189 9.37 10.72 -18.18
CA ARG A 189 9.68 9.71 -19.19
C ARG A 189 9.12 8.39 -18.73
N GLN A 190 8.50 7.62 -19.62
CA GLN A 190 7.88 6.36 -19.25
C GLN A 190 7.92 5.36 -20.40
N GLY A 191 7.88 4.08 -20.05
CA GLY A 191 7.97 2.98 -20.99
C GLY A 191 7.34 1.70 -20.46
N GLY A 192 7.25 0.69 -21.33
CA GLY A 192 6.52 -0.54 -21.08
C GLY A 192 5.07 -0.48 -21.56
N PRO A 193 4.28 -1.54 -21.29
CA PRO A 193 2.92 -1.66 -21.82
C PRO A 193 1.91 -0.68 -21.19
N ASP A 194 2.13 -0.27 -19.94
CA ASP A 194 1.23 0.64 -19.22
C ASP A 194 1.87 2.01 -19.01
N ARG A 195 1.06 3.05 -19.20
CA ARG A 195 1.42 4.45 -18.94
C ARG A 195 1.14 4.78 -17.48
N ILE A 196 2.01 4.34 -16.57
CA ILE A 196 1.82 4.45 -15.12
C ILE A 196 1.56 5.90 -14.71
N TRP A 197 2.36 6.84 -15.21
CA TRP A 197 2.23 8.23 -14.77
C TRP A 197 0.97 8.89 -15.34
N ASP A 198 0.65 8.64 -16.62
CA ASP A 198 -0.57 9.17 -17.24
C ASP A 198 -1.81 8.70 -16.47
N ALA A 199 -1.86 7.42 -16.09
CA ALA A 199 -2.96 6.88 -15.28
C ALA A 199 -3.05 7.54 -13.90
N ILE A 200 -1.91 7.84 -13.26
CA ILE A 200 -1.85 8.55 -11.98
C ILE A 200 -2.33 9.99 -12.13
N GLU A 201 -1.82 10.73 -13.12
CA GLU A 201 -2.21 12.12 -13.40
C GLU A 201 -3.72 12.21 -13.63
N ASP A 202 -4.24 11.38 -14.52
CA ASP A 202 -5.67 11.31 -14.83
C ASP A 202 -6.51 11.04 -13.59
N HIS A 203 -6.11 10.08 -12.76
CA HIS A 203 -6.88 9.67 -11.59
C HIS A 203 -6.85 10.73 -10.48
N VAL A 204 -5.68 11.31 -10.22
CA VAL A 204 -5.49 12.37 -9.23
C VAL A 204 -6.21 13.65 -9.67
N ASN A 205 -6.13 14.02 -10.94
CA ASN A 205 -6.81 15.21 -11.47
C ASN A 205 -8.33 15.07 -11.38
N ARG A 206 -8.91 13.91 -11.77
CA ARG A 206 -10.35 13.67 -11.58
C ARG A 206 -10.77 13.78 -10.12
N TRP A 207 -9.99 13.21 -9.19
CA TRP A 207 -10.28 13.34 -7.76
C TRP A 207 -10.26 14.81 -7.29
N ARG A 208 -9.29 15.62 -7.75
CA ARG A 208 -9.19 17.05 -7.45
C ARG A 208 -10.33 17.87 -8.06
N GLU A 209 -10.73 17.58 -9.31
CA GLU A 209 -11.87 18.22 -9.98
C GLU A 209 -13.18 17.98 -9.23
N HIS A 210 -13.31 16.85 -8.54
CA HIS A 210 -14.42 16.55 -7.64
C HIS A 210 -14.27 17.13 -6.23
N GLY A 211 -13.35 18.09 -6.03
CA GLY A 211 -13.13 18.79 -4.77
C GLY A 211 -12.24 18.04 -3.79
N ALA A 212 -11.46 17.06 -4.27
CA ALA A 212 -10.53 16.27 -3.46
C ALA A 212 -11.17 15.71 -2.17
N PRO A 213 -12.28 14.94 -2.27
CA PRO A 213 -12.96 14.42 -1.09
C PRO A 213 -12.00 13.60 -0.22
N GLU A 214 -12.15 13.75 1.11
CA GLU A 214 -11.42 12.96 2.09
C GLU A 214 -11.60 11.45 1.88
N LEU A 215 -10.57 10.69 2.26
CA LEU A 215 -10.53 9.26 2.01
C LEU A 215 -11.63 8.49 2.78
N ASP A 216 -12.13 9.01 3.89
CA ASP A 216 -13.24 8.42 4.65
C ASP A 216 -14.57 8.36 3.87
N ARG A 217 -14.68 9.10 2.77
CA ARG A 217 -15.82 9.05 1.84
C ARG A 217 -15.73 7.90 0.84
N PHE A 218 -14.57 7.25 0.71
CA PHE A 218 -14.38 6.16 -0.23
C PHE A 218 -15.02 4.88 0.33
N THR A 219 -15.64 4.13 -0.58
CA THR A 219 -16.23 2.82 -0.28
C THR A 219 -15.29 1.74 -0.79
N VAL A 220 -15.14 0.68 0.00
CA VAL A 220 -14.36 -0.50 -0.34
C VAL A 220 -15.32 -1.67 -0.47
N SER A 221 -15.10 -2.51 -1.48
CA SER A 221 -15.80 -3.77 -1.65
C SER A 221 -14.84 -4.87 -2.08
N GLY A 222 -15.05 -6.09 -1.58
CA GLY A 222 -14.30 -7.27 -1.99
C GLY A 222 -15.18 -8.51 -2.03
N ARG A 223 -14.69 -9.55 -2.68
CA ARG A 223 -15.32 -10.86 -2.84
C ARG A 223 -14.25 -11.94 -2.69
#